data_AF-A0A1Y4U0G7-F1
#
_entry.id   AF-A0A1Y4U0G7-F1
#
_cell.length_a   1.000
_cell.length_b   1.000
_cell.length_c   1.000
_cell.angle_alpha   90.00
_cell.angle_beta   90.00
_cell.angle_gamma   90.00
#
_symmetry.space_group_name_H-M   'P 1'
#
loop_
_entity.id
_entity.type
_entity.pdbx_description
1 polymer ?
#
loop_
_entity_poly.entity_id
_entity_poly.type
_entity_poly.pdbx_seq_one_letter_code
_entity_poly.pdbx_strand_id
1 'polypeptide(L)'
;SDWSRVAVIDSENGSADLYAHLGSYQVLTLPDYSPETYIEAIGICEQAGAEVIIIDSISHCWDYLLDFHANLQGNSFANWAKVTPRQNAFIQRILNSSCHIICTMRSKQDYVLSDKNGKMVPEKVGLKAVQRDNVDYEFTAVLDIAMNHKATTSKDRTGLFTGRPEFTITPAVGQAILKWCNLTQTAQSNPSTQNLPSHASSLSA
;
A
#
# COMPACT_ATOMS: atom_id res chain seq x y z
N SER A 1 -2.21 12.26 -19.77
CA SER A 1 -2.70 11.71 -18.50
C SER A 1 -3.39 12.83 -17.76
N ASP A 2 -4.57 12.56 -17.18
CA ASP A 2 -5.28 13.53 -16.35
C ASP A 2 -4.76 13.45 -14.92
N TRP A 3 -3.91 14.40 -14.53
CA TRP A 3 -3.32 14.44 -13.19
C TRP A 3 -4.29 14.90 -12.11
N SER A 4 -5.41 15.53 -12.48
CA SER A 4 -6.41 16.01 -11.52
C SER A 4 -7.09 14.89 -10.74
N ARG A 5 -7.01 13.66 -11.26
CA ARG A 5 -7.50 12.42 -10.62
C ARG A 5 -6.51 11.79 -9.64
N VAL A 6 -5.31 12.35 -9.51
CA VAL A 6 -4.31 11.89 -8.55
C VAL A 6 -4.35 12.78 -7.33
N ALA A 7 -4.42 12.18 -6.14
CA ALA A 7 -4.28 12.87 -4.87
C ALA A 7 -3.05 12.35 -4.10
N VAL A 8 -2.29 13.25 -3.49
CA VAL A 8 -1.17 12.93 -2.63
C VAL A 8 -1.51 13.36 -1.20
N ILE A 9 -1.59 12.39 -0.30
CA ILE A 9 -1.63 12.63 1.14
C ILE A 9 -0.18 12.80 1.60
N ASP A 10 0.20 14.05 1.87
CA ASP A 10 1.57 14.46 2.16
C ASP A 10 1.79 14.61 3.67
N SER A 11 2.57 13.69 4.22
CA SER A 11 3.05 13.73 5.61
C SER A 11 4.49 14.24 5.73
N GLU A 12 5.17 14.45 4.61
CA GLU A 12 6.59 14.77 4.44
C GLU A 12 6.81 16.29 4.32
N ASN A 13 5.95 17.10 4.96
CA ASN A 13 6.08 18.55 5.10
C ASN A 13 6.17 19.31 3.76
N GLY A 14 5.26 19.02 2.82
CA GLY A 14 5.17 19.73 1.53
C GLY A 14 6.12 19.18 0.47
N SER A 15 6.69 17.99 0.68
CA SER A 15 7.58 17.36 -0.31
C SER A 15 6.88 17.11 -1.65
N ALA A 16 5.55 16.99 -1.65
CA ALA A 16 4.76 16.85 -2.85
C ALA A 16 4.97 18.04 -3.81
N ASP A 17 5.25 19.25 -3.31
CA ASP A 17 5.41 20.45 -4.16
C ASP A 17 6.64 20.37 -5.08
N LEU A 18 7.65 19.57 -4.72
CA LEU A 18 8.84 19.34 -5.55
C LEU A 18 8.49 18.71 -6.91
N TYR A 19 7.34 18.04 -6.99
CA TYR A 19 6.89 17.32 -8.18
C TYR A 19 5.80 18.06 -8.97
N ALA A 20 5.49 19.33 -8.61
CA ALA A 20 4.40 20.09 -9.23
C ALA A 20 4.56 20.25 -10.75
N HIS A 21 5.79 20.14 -11.25
CA HIS A 21 6.12 20.16 -12.67
C HIS A 21 5.55 18.95 -13.47
N LEU A 22 5.13 17.87 -12.81
CA LEU A 22 4.57 16.69 -13.47
C LEU A 22 3.13 16.92 -13.97
N GLY A 23 2.36 17.75 -13.27
CA GLY A 23 0.98 18.08 -13.61
C GLY A 23 0.15 18.52 -12.41
N SER A 24 -1.10 18.86 -12.67
CA SER A 24 -2.04 19.39 -11.67
C SER A 24 -2.70 18.30 -10.82
N TYR A 25 -1.92 17.59 -10.01
CA TYR A 25 -2.46 16.67 -8.99
C TYR A 25 -2.89 17.42 -7.72
N GLN A 26 -3.74 16.78 -6.92
CA GLN A 26 -4.24 17.31 -5.66
C GLN A 26 -3.27 16.95 -4.53
N VAL A 27 -3.07 17.85 -3.57
CA VAL A 27 -2.24 17.60 -2.38
C VAL A 27 -3.07 17.85 -1.14
N LEU A 28 -3.04 16.91 -0.20
CA LEU A 28 -3.66 17.01 1.11
C LEU A 28 -2.58 16.87 2.19
N THR A 29 -2.23 17.98 2.81
CA THR A 29 -1.31 17.99 3.96
C THR A 29 -2.06 17.54 5.21
N LEU A 30 -1.42 16.70 6.02
CA LEU A 30 -2.01 16.21 7.25
C LEU A 30 -1.73 17.14 8.44
N PRO A 31 -2.73 17.40 9.32
CA PRO A 31 -2.53 18.19 10.54
C PRO A 31 -1.75 17.43 11.63
N ASP A 32 -1.86 16.10 11.64
CA ASP A 32 -1.08 15.20 12.48
C ASP A 32 -0.90 13.84 11.78
N TYR A 33 -0.19 12.92 12.43
CA TYR A 33 0.10 11.60 11.86
C TYR A 33 -0.69 10.47 12.52
N SER A 34 -1.84 10.76 13.14
CA SER A 34 -2.66 9.72 13.75
C SER A 34 -3.33 8.83 12.69
N PRO A 35 -3.51 7.51 12.93
CA PRO A 35 -4.22 6.61 12.02
C PRO A 35 -5.58 7.15 11.58
N GLU A 36 -6.31 7.78 12.50
CA GLU A 36 -7.63 8.36 12.26
C GLU A 36 -7.57 9.51 11.24
N THR A 37 -6.58 10.39 11.35
CA THR A 37 -6.33 11.47 10.38
C THR A 37 -6.04 10.92 8.98
N TYR A 38 -5.23 9.86 8.87
CA TYR A 38 -5.01 9.19 7.58
C TYR A 38 -6.30 8.57 7.02
N ILE A 39 -7.12 7.94 7.87
CA ILE A 39 -8.38 7.31 7.46
C ILE A 39 -9.35 8.36 6.89
N GLU A 40 -9.47 9.50 7.56
CA GLU A 40 -10.27 10.63 7.10
C GLU A 40 -9.72 11.21 5.80
N ALA A 41 -8.40 11.40 5.70
CA ALA A 41 -7.74 11.93 4.50
C ALA A 41 -8.01 11.06 3.26
N ILE A 42 -7.96 9.73 3.38
CA ILE A 42 -8.33 8.83 2.28
C ILE A 42 -9.79 9.07 1.87
N GLY A 43 -10.70 9.29 2.82
CA GLY A 43 -12.10 9.61 2.56
C GLY A 43 -12.30 10.96 1.85
N ILE A 44 -11.53 11.97 2.23
CA ILE A 44 -11.53 13.29 1.57
C ILE A 44 -11.08 13.15 0.12
N CYS A 45 -9.99 12.43 -0.14
CA CYS A 45 -9.49 12.22 -1.51
C CYS A 45 -10.51 11.45 -2.39
N GLU A 46 -11.16 10.43 -1.84
CA GLU A 46 -12.23 9.70 -2.53
C GLU A 46 -13.41 10.61 -2.88
N GLN A 47 -13.86 11.44 -1.93
CA GLN A 47 -14.96 12.39 -2.16
C GLN A 47 -14.60 13.49 -3.17
N ALA A 48 -13.32 13.86 -3.24
CA ALA A 48 -12.78 14.77 -4.24
C ALA A 48 -12.63 14.12 -5.63
N GLY A 49 -13.02 12.85 -5.80
CA GLY A 49 -13.03 12.16 -7.08
C GLY A 49 -11.66 11.67 -7.54
N ALA A 50 -10.73 11.44 -6.61
CA ALA A 50 -9.46 10.80 -6.90
C ALA A 50 -9.68 9.36 -7.40
N GLU A 51 -8.87 8.93 -8.37
CA GLU A 51 -8.81 7.55 -8.83
C GLU A 51 -7.55 6.85 -8.31
N VAL A 52 -6.50 7.63 -8.05
CA VAL A 52 -5.23 7.18 -7.46
C VAL A 52 -4.92 8.06 -6.25
N ILE A 53 -4.66 7.42 -5.12
CA ILE A 53 -4.23 8.10 -3.89
C ILE A 53 -2.82 7.61 -3.55
N ILE A 54 -1.89 8.55 -3.47
CA ILE A 54 -0.52 8.32 -3.01
C ILE A 54 -0.44 8.76 -1.56
N ILE A 55 -0.01 7.88 -0.67
CA ILE A 55 0.23 8.21 0.74
C ILE A 55 1.74 8.24 0.95
N ASP A 56 2.27 9.46 1.11
CA ASP A 56 3.69 9.71 1.29
C ASP A 56 3.96 10.31 2.67
N SER A 57 4.32 9.54 3.70
CA SER A 57 4.55 8.10 3.78
C SER A 57 3.75 7.51 4.93
N ILE A 58 3.53 6.19 4.91
CA ILE A 58 2.83 5.53 6.02
C ILE A 58 3.72 5.33 7.26
N SER A 59 5.02 5.62 7.15
CA SER A 59 5.98 5.48 8.24
C SER A 59 5.71 6.46 9.39
N HIS A 60 5.30 7.70 9.09
CA HIS A 60 4.95 8.68 10.12
C HIS A 60 3.75 8.24 10.97
N CYS A 61 2.78 7.54 10.37
CA CYS A 61 1.66 6.95 11.09
C CYS A 61 2.12 5.92 12.13
N TRP A 62 3.13 5.13 11.77
CA TRP A 62 3.71 4.16 12.68
C TRP A 62 4.49 4.79 13.81
N ASP A 63 5.34 5.79 13.49
CA ASP A 63 6.10 6.51 14.50
C ASP A 63 5.17 7.20 15.51
N TYR A 64 4.07 7.81 15.05
CA TYR A 64 3.02 8.34 15.92
C TYR A 64 2.45 7.28 16.87
N LEU A 65 2.17 6.08 16.38
CA LEU A 65 1.66 4.98 17.21
C LEU A 65 2.68 4.46 18.22
N LEU A 66 3.97 4.45 17.86
CA LEU A 66 5.05 4.12 18.78
C LEU A 66 5.19 5.17 19.89
N ASP A 67 5.10 6.45 19.55
CA ASP A 67 5.11 7.55 20.52
C ASP A 67 3.89 7.51 21.42
N PHE A 68 2.70 7.25 20.85
CA PHE A 68 1.49 7.02 21.63
C PHE A 68 1.68 5.85 22.60
N HIS A 69 2.23 4.71 22.15
CA HIS A 69 2.54 3.56 23.01
C HIS A 69 3.49 3.93 24.15
N ALA A 70 4.57 4.67 23.86
CA ALA A 70 5.59 5.05 24.83
C ALA A 70 5.04 5.96 25.95
N ASN A 71 4.01 6.75 25.67
CA ASN A 71 3.36 7.64 26.63
C ASN A 71 2.26 6.95 27.47
N LEU A 72 1.93 5.69 27.19
CA LEU A 72 0.94 4.95 27.97
C LEU A 72 1.55 4.37 29.25
N GLN A 73 0.89 4.62 30.39
CA GLN A 73 1.25 3.99 31.66
C GLN A 73 0.81 2.53 31.72
N GLY A 74 1.57 1.70 32.42
CA GLY A 74 1.28 0.28 32.64
C GLY A 74 2.22 -0.65 31.87
N ASN A 75 1.83 -1.91 31.74
CA ASN A 75 2.65 -2.91 31.04
C ASN A 75 2.50 -2.81 29.52
N SER A 76 3.58 -3.06 28.79
CA SER A 76 3.62 -2.91 27.32
C SER A 76 2.62 -3.83 26.61
N PHE A 77 2.42 -5.06 27.09
CA PHE A 77 1.48 -6.00 26.46
C PHE A 77 0.04 -5.44 26.44
N ALA A 78 -0.44 -4.89 27.55
CA ALA A 78 -1.74 -4.24 27.63
C ALA A 78 -1.82 -2.96 26.80
N ASN A 79 -0.72 -2.21 26.68
CA ASN A 79 -0.67 -1.00 25.86
C ASN A 79 -0.83 -1.31 24.36
N TRP A 80 -0.29 -2.44 23.88
CA TRP A 80 -0.49 -2.88 22.50
C TRP A 80 -1.95 -3.16 22.15
N ALA A 81 -2.80 -3.50 23.13
CA ALA A 81 -4.24 -3.64 22.91
C ALA A 81 -4.92 -2.31 22.54
N LYS A 82 -4.31 -1.16 22.85
CA LYS A 82 -4.79 0.18 22.47
C LYS A 82 -4.22 0.65 21.12
N VAL A 83 -3.05 0.15 20.73
CA VAL A 83 -2.33 0.55 19.50
C VAL A 83 -2.76 -0.31 18.31
N THR A 84 -2.79 -1.63 18.49
CA THR A 84 -3.05 -2.61 17.42
C THR A 84 -4.37 -2.36 16.68
N PRO A 85 -5.50 -2.06 17.36
CA PRO A 85 -6.76 -1.78 16.66
C PRO A 85 -6.68 -0.55 15.74
N ARG A 86 -5.97 0.50 16.15
CA ARG A 86 -5.83 1.74 15.36
C ARG A 86 -4.99 1.50 14.11
N GLN A 87 -3.86 0.79 14.25
CA GLN A 87 -3.06 0.36 13.09
C GLN A 87 -3.88 -0.52 12.15
N ASN A 88 -4.63 -1.48 12.68
CA ASN A 88 -5.46 -2.37 11.87
C ASN A 88 -6.55 -1.59 11.12
N ALA A 89 -7.21 -0.62 11.76
CA ALA A 89 -8.21 0.22 11.12
C ALA A 89 -7.60 1.01 9.94
N PHE A 90 -6.40 1.55 10.10
CA PHE A 90 -5.71 2.28 9.03
C PHE A 90 -5.33 1.37 7.86
N ILE A 91 -4.74 0.19 8.13
CA ILE A 91 -4.44 -0.79 7.07
C ILE A 91 -5.73 -1.24 6.38
N GLN A 92 -6.78 -1.57 7.12
CA GLN A 92 -8.06 -1.97 6.53
C GLN A 92 -8.68 -0.86 5.68
N ARG A 93 -8.49 0.42 6.06
CA ARG A 93 -8.95 1.54 5.25
C ARG A 93 -8.22 1.64 3.91
N ILE A 94 -6.91 1.41 3.90
CA ILE A 94 -6.11 1.31 2.67
C ILE A 94 -6.62 0.17 1.79
N LEU A 95 -6.81 -1.03 2.37
CA LEU A 95 -7.20 -2.23 1.61
C LEU A 95 -8.62 -2.17 1.05
N ASN A 96 -9.52 -1.43 1.70
CA ASN A 96 -10.93 -1.31 1.29
C ASN A 96 -11.23 -0.01 0.53
N SER A 97 -10.22 0.78 0.16
CA SER A 97 -10.42 1.96 -0.68
C SER A 97 -10.94 1.57 -2.07
N SER A 98 -11.82 2.38 -2.63
CA SER A 98 -12.27 2.24 -4.03
C SER A 98 -11.23 2.77 -5.03
N CYS A 99 -10.25 3.56 -4.56
CA CYS A 99 -9.15 4.09 -5.36
C CYS A 99 -7.98 3.11 -5.44
N HIS A 100 -7.10 3.30 -6.42
CA HIS A 100 -5.77 2.70 -6.38
C HIS A 100 -4.91 3.40 -5.33
N ILE A 101 -4.48 2.67 -4.29
CA ILE A 101 -3.61 3.21 -3.24
C ILE A 101 -2.15 2.85 -3.54
N ILE A 102 -1.27 3.84 -3.49
CA ILE A 102 0.19 3.66 -3.47
C ILE A 102 0.70 4.21 -2.14
N CYS A 103 1.39 3.38 -1.36
CA CYS A 103 2.01 3.81 -0.11
C CYS A 103 3.53 3.83 -0.27
N THR A 104 4.17 4.89 0.22
CA THR A 104 5.63 4.90 0.42
C THR A 104 5.94 4.56 1.88
N MET A 105 7.11 3.98 2.10
CA MET A 105 7.65 3.69 3.43
C MET A 105 9.11 4.11 3.46
N ARG A 106 9.51 4.76 4.55
CA ARG A 106 10.93 4.97 4.84
C ARG A 106 11.57 3.63 5.18
N SER A 107 12.84 3.47 4.83
CA SER A 107 13.63 2.32 5.23
C SER A 107 14.77 2.75 6.16
N LYS A 108 15.15 1.88 7.07
CA LYS A 108 16.30 2.05 7.96
C LYS A 108 17.21 0.83 7.86
N GLN A 109 18.46 1.00 8.25
CA GLN A 109 19.39 -0.12 8.37
C GLN A 109 18.90 -1.08 9.46
N ASP A 110 18.81 -2.36 9.12
CA ASP A 110 18.50 -3.44 10.03
C ASP A 110 19.78 -4.12 10.55
N TYR A 111 19.72 -4.54 11.81
CA TYR A 111 20.84 -5.11 12.55
C TYR A 111 20.39 -6.34 13.32
N VAL A 112 21.16 -7.42 13.21
CA VAL A 112 21.04 -8.58 14.12
C VAL A 112 22.22 -8.61 15.06
N LEU A 113 22.02 -9.15 16.26
CA LEU A 113 23.14 -9.42 17.16
C LEU A 113 23.72 -10.79 16.79
N SER A 114 24.95 -10.82 16.27
CA SER A 114 25.70 -12.07 16.03
C SER A 114 26.71 -12.31 17.16
N ASP A 115 26.85 -13.58 17.57
CA ASP A 115 27.90 -13.97 18.51
C ASP A 115 29.24 -14.03 17.75
N LYS A 116 30.17 -13.16 18.17
CA LYS A 116 31.58 -13.22 17.76
C LYS A 116 32.44 -13.42 18.99
N ASN A 117 32.87 -14.67 19.21
CA ASN A 117 33.74 -15.10 20.32
C ASN A 117 33.15 -14.83 21.71
N GLY A 118 31.87 -15.15 21.93
CA GLY A 118 31.16 -14.97 23.20
C GLY A 118 30.68 -13.53 23.45
N LYS A 119 30.80 -12.64 22.46
CA LYS A 119 30.33 -11.26 22.52
C LYS A 119 29.29 -11.01 21.44
N MET A 120 28.13 -10.49 21.85
CA MET A 120 27.09 -10.05 20.91
C MET A 120 27.53 -8.77 20.21
N VAL A 121 27.65 -8.81 18.88
CA VAL A 121 28.03 -7.67 18.03
C VAL A 121 26.91 -7.38 17.03
N PRO A 122 26.46 -6.13 16.87
CA PRO A 122 25.50 -5.77 15.83
C PRO A 122 26.10 -5.98 14.44
N GLU A 123 25.38 -6.70 13.59
CA GLU A 123 25.74 -7.00 12.21
C GLU A 123 24.64 -6.51 11.28
N LYS A 124 25.03 -5.76 10.25
CA LYS A 124 24.12 -5.20 9.25
C LYS A 124 23.56 -6.32 8.38
N VAL A 125 22.24 -6.52 8.39
CA VAL A 125 21.59 -7.59 7.61
C VAL A 125 20.79 -7.10 6.42
N GLY A 126 20.58 -5.78 6.29
CA GLY A 126 19.87 -5.20 5.16
C GLY A 126 19.10 -3.95 5.53
N LEU A 127 18.13 -3.57 4.70
CA LEU A 127 17.19 -2.51 5.00
C LEU A 127 15.88 -3.11 5.53
N LYS A 128 15.25 -2.43 6.47
CA LYS A 128 13.93 -2.75 7.00
C LYS A 128 13.03 -1.53 6.93
N ALA A 129 11.78 -1.73 6.51
CA ALA A 129 10.78 -0.67 6.49
C ALA A 129 10.53 -0.13 7.92
N VAL A 130 10.35 1.18 8.03
CA VAL A 130 9.89 1.83 9.27
C VAL A 130 8.37 1.69 9.33
N GLN A 131 7.92 0.52 9.78
CA GLN A 131 6.51 0.17 9.92
C GLN A 131 6.37 -1.07 10.83
N ARG A 132 5.14 -1.41 11.24
CA ARG A 132 4.84 -2.67 11.94
C ARG A 132 5.36 -3.87 11.15
N ASP A 133 5.94 -4.84 11.85
CA ASP A 133 6.37 -6.10 11.26
C ASP A 133 5.24 -6.74 10.46
N ASN A 134 5.60 -7.29 9.29
CA ASN A 134 4.71 -7.99 8.36
C ASN A 134 3.63 -7.13 7.68
N VAL A 135 3.71 -5.79 7.74
CA VAL A 135 2.77 -4.91 7.00
C VAL A 135 2.80 -5.14 5.49
N ASP A 136 3.95 -5.55 4.96
CA ASP A 136 4.18 -5.87 3.56
C ASP A 136 3.28 -7.02 3.09
N TYR A 137 2.90 -7.93 3.99
CA TYR A 137 1.95 -9.01 3.72
C TYR A 137 0.51 -8.54 3.46
N GLU A 138 0.21 -7.26 3.69
CA GLU A 138 -1.10 -6.66 3.40
C GLU A 138 -1.19 -6.16 1.95
N PHE A 139 -0.09 -5.72 1.34
CA PHE A 139 -0.09 -5.09 0.01
C PHE A 139 -0.12 -6.08 -1.17
N THR A 140 -0.71 -5.72 -2.31
CA THR A 140 -0.72 -6.60 -3.50
C THR A 140 0.69 -6.81 -4.07
N ALA A 141 1.48 -5.73 -4.14
CA ALA A 141 2.87 -5.76 -4.56
C ALA A 141 3.70 -4.79 -3.70
N VAL A 142 4.96 -5.13 -3.47
CA VAL A 142 5.93 -4.34 -2.70
C VAL A 142 7.23 -4.29 -3.49
N LEU A 143 7.71 -3.06 -3.73
CA LEU A 143 8.95 -2.78 -4.42
C LEU A 143 9.93 -2.12 -3.46
N ASP A 144 11.13 -2.70 -3.35
CA ASP A 144 12.23 -2.12 -2.59
C ASP A 144 13.12 -1.30 -3.52
N ILE A 145 13.26 -0.01 -3.23
CA ILE A 145 14.03 0.91 -4.07
C ILE A 145 15.40 1.14 -3.43
N ALA A 146 16.45 0.72 -4.13
CA ALA A 146 17.83 0.94 -3.73
C ALA A 146 18.33 2.37 -4.06
N MET A 147 19.47 2.76 -3.49
CA MET A 147 20.06 4.09 -3.68
C MET A 147 20.41 4.44 -5.14
N ASN A 148 20.59 3.43 -6.00
CA ASN A 148 20.80 3.59 -7.44
C ASN A 148 19.48 3.79 -8.22
N HIS A 149 18.36 3.98 -7.52
CA HIS A 149 17.00 4.10 -8.07
C HIS A 149 16.52 2.86 -8.83
N LYS A 150 17.09 1.69 -8.53
CA LYS A 150 16.61 0.40 -9.02
C LYS A 150 15.67 -0.22 -7.98
N ALA A 151 14.57 -0.75 -8.48
CA ALA A 151 13.58 -1.49 -7.73
C ALA A 151 13.83 -2.99 -7.83
N THR A 152 13.75 -3.68 -6.70
CA THR A 152 13.55 -5.12 -6.60
C THR A 152 12.18 -5.41 -6.03
N THR A 153 11.72 -6.65 -6.11
CA THR A 153 10.39 -7.04 -5.64
C THR A 153 10.50 -7.98 -4.45
N SER A 154 10.06 -7.53 -3.28
CA SER A 154 9.95 -8.37 -2.07
C SER A 154 8.64 -9.15 -2.01
N LYS A 155 7.58 -8.62 -2.63
CA LYS A 155 6.28 -9.28 -2.72
C LYS A 155 5.57 -8.90 -4.00
N ASP A 156 4.94 -9.88 -4.65
CA ASP A 156 4.13 -9.61 -5.83
C ASP A 156 3.07 -10.70 -6.04
N ARG A 157 1.80 -10.34 -5.84
CA ARG A 157 0.63 -11.17 -6.15
C ARG A 157 0.13 -11.00 -7.59
N THR A 158 0.68 -10.05 -8.34
CA THR A 158 0.28 -9.77 -9.72
C THR A 158 0.98 -10.69 -10.72
N GLY A 159 2.15 -11.23 -10.35
CA GLY A 159 3.03 -12.00 -11.23
C GLY A 159 3.75 -11.14 -12.28
N LEU A 160 3.63 -9.82 -12.20
CA LEU A 160 4.25 -8.89 -13.14
C LEU A 160 5.75 -8.74 -12.91
N PHE A 161 6.24 -8.91 -11.68
CA PHE A 161 7.60 -8.52 -11.29
C PHE A 161 8.42 -9.67 -10.66
N THR A 162 7.76 -10.69 -10.12
CA THR A 162 8.44 -11.86 -9.53
C THR A 162 9.48 -12.45 -10.49
N GLY A 163 10.70 -12.67 -9.97
CA GLY A 163 11.80 -13.27 -10.73
C GLY A 163 12.47 -12.36 -11.76
N ARG A 164 12.06 -11.08 -11.85
CA ARG A 164 12.75 -10.11 -12.70
C ARG A 164 14.03 -9.58 -12.03
N PRO A 165 15.08 -9.26 -12.81
CA PRO A 165 16.21 -8.47 -12.34
C PRO A 165 15.75 -7.11 -11.82
N GLU A 166 16.63 -6.43 -11.07
CA GLU A 166 16.38 -5.06 -10.64
C GLU A 166 16.08 -4.13 -11.83
N PHE A 167 15.15 -3.20 -11.68
CA PHE A 167 14.66 -2.37 -12.78
C PHE A 167 14.41 -0.93 -12.35
N THR A 168 14.43 0.01 -13.29
CA THR A 168 14.01 1.40 -13.00
C THR A 168 12.49 1.50 -13.13
N ILE A 169 11.84 2.13 -12.15
CA ILE A 169 10.40 2.41 -12.23
C ILE A 169 10.18 3.45 -13.33
N THR A 170 9.38 3.09 -14.33
CA THR A 170 9.02 3.94 -15.47
C THR A 170 7.51 4.00 -15.62
N PRO A 171 6.94 4.92 -16.41
CA PRO A 171 5.49 4.96 -16.67
C PRO A 171 4.92 3.61 -17.18
N ALA A 172 5.72 2.81 -17.89
CA ALA A 172 5.32 1.48 -18.35
C ALA A 172 5.00 0.50 -17.20
N VAL A 173 5.65 0.66 -16.04
CA VAL A 173 5.35 -0.14 -14.83
C VAL A 173 3.93 0.15 -14.34
N GLY A 174 3.57 1.44 -14.25
CA GLY A 174 2.21 1.85 -13.88
C GLY A 174 1.15 1.36 -14.87
N GLN A 175 1.45 1.42 -16.17
CA GLN A 175 0.58 0.87 -17.22
C GLN A 175 0.37 -0.64 -17.08
N ALA A 176 1.43 -1.40 -16.76
CA ALA A 176 1.33 -2.84 -16.55
C ALA A 176 0.47 -3.19 -15.33
N ILE A 177 0.62 -2.45 -14.22
CA ILE A 177 -0.20 -2.61 -13.02
C ILE A 177 -1.67 -2.30 -13.34
N LEU A 178 -1.94 -1.16 -13.99
CA LEU A 178 -3.30 -0.76 -14.36
C LEU A 178 -3.96 -1.81 -15.27
N LYS A 179 -3.21 -2.31 -16.27
CA LYS A 179 -3.69 -3.39 -17.14
C LYS A 179 -4.08 -4.62 -16.32
N TRP A 180 -3.26 -5.03 -15.35
CA TRP A 180 -3.54 -6.17 -14.48
C TRP A 180 -4.79 -5.94 -13.62
N CYS A 181 -4.95 -4.75 -13.03
CA CYS A 181 -6.14 -4.39 -12.26
C CYS A 181 -7.44 -4.52 -13.07
N ASN A 182 -7.38 -4.26 -14.37
CA ASN A 182 -8.54 -4.30 -15.26
C ASN A 182 -8.83 -5.68 -15.87
N LEU A 183 -7.96 -6.69 -15.66
CA LEU A 183 -8.18 -8.05 -16.19
C LEU A 183 -9.42 -8.72 -15.60
N THR A 184 -9.80 -8.38 -14.36
CA THR A 184 -10.97 -8.95 -13.69
C THR A 184 -12.29 -8.35 -14.18
N GLN A 185 -12.28 -7.14 -14.75
CA GLN A 185 -13.48 -6.50 -15.29
C GLN A 185 -13.92 -7.12 -16.63
N THR A 186 -12.99 -7.68 -17.40
CA THR A 186 -13.30 -8.28 -18.72
C THR A 186 -13.93 -9.67 -18.62
N ALA A 187 -13.73 -10.39 -17.50
CA ALA A 187 -14.23 -11.75 -17.32
C ALA A 187 -15.72 -11.83 -16.89
N GLN A 188 -16.37 -10.72 -16.51
CA GLN A 188 -17.77 -10.70 -16.08
C GLN A 188 -18.79 -10.28 -17.16
N SER A 189 -18.36 -10.13 -18.42
CA SER A 189 -19.28 -9.87 -19.53
C SER A 189 -19.58 -11.14 -20.36
N ASN A 190 -20.79 -11.69 -20.13
CA ASN A 190 -21.52 -12.78 -20.82
C ASN A 190 -21.19 -14.25 -20.49
N PRO A 191 -22.24 -15.05 -20.20
CA PRO A 191 -23.02 -15.63 -21.30
C PRO A 191 -24.53 -15.45 -21.13
N SER A 192 -25.13 -14.55 -21.92
CA SER A 192 -26.53 -14.69 -22.32
C SER A 192 -26.62 -15.38 -23.67
N THR A 193 -27.56 -16.32 -23.75
CA THR A 193 -28.11 -17.02 -24.93
C THR A 193 -27.38 -18.26 -25.47
N GLN A 194 -27.90 -19.44 -25.13
CA GLN A 194 -28.50 -20.32 -26.15
C GLN A 194 -29.81 -20.92 -25.59
N ASN A 195 -30.93 -20.42 -26.12
CA ASN A 195 -32.19 -21.15 -26.14
C ASN A 195 -32.00 -22.43 -26.98
N LEU A 196 -32.29 -23.60 -26.42
CA LEU A 196 -32.55 -24.81 -27.22
C LEU A 196 -34.06 -24.92 -27.49
N PRO A 197 -34.50 -25.18 -28.73
CA PRO A 197 -35.89 -25.49 -29.02
C PRO A 197 -36.23 -26.97 -28.79
N SER A 198 -37.43 -27.17 -28.23
CA SER A 198 -38.38 -28.30 -28.35
C SER A 198 -37.91 -29.76 -28.26
N HIS A 199 -38.53 -30.51 -27.33
CA HIS A 199 -39.16 -31.78 -27.68
C HIS A 199 -40.46 -31.98 -26.88
N ALA A 200 -41.59 -31.83 -27.56
CA ALA A 200 -42.83 -32.47 -27.17
C ALA A 200 -42.67 -33.98 -27.42
N SER A 201 -42.94 -34.79 -26.39
CA SER A 201 -43.17 -36.23 -26.54
C SER A 201 -44.36 -36.59 -25.64
N SER A 202 -45.49 -36.81 -26.28
CA SER A 202 -46.63 -37.57 -25.77
C SER A 202 -46.18 -38.97 -25.35
N LEU A 203 -46.68 -39.47 -24.21
CA LEU A 203 -47.15 -40.85 -24.10
C LEU A 203 -47.98 -41.03 -22.81
N SER A 204 -49.18 -41.52 -23.05
CA SER A 204 -50.20 -42.02 -22.15
C SER A 204 -49.78 -43.29 -21.40
N ALA A 205 -50.07 -43.35 -20.10
CA ALA A 205 -50.76 -44.43 -19.40
C ALA A 205 -51.20 -43.92 -18.01
#